data_AF-A0A9Q3J7V1-F1
#
_entry.id   AF-A0A9Q3J7V1-F1
#
_cell.length_a   1.000
_cell.length_b   1.000
_cell.length_c   1.000
_cell.angle_alpha   90.00
_cell.angle_beta   90.00
_cell.angle_gamma   90.00
#
_symmetry.space_group_name_H-M   'P 1'
#
loop_
_entity.id
_entity.type
_entity.pdbx_description
1 polymer ?
#
loop_
_entity_poly.entity_id
_entity_poly.type
_entity_poly.pdbx_seq_one_letter_code
_entity_poly.pdbx_strand_id
1 'polypeptide(L)'
;MGKALLKKEPKVKEWPQFSGEGEYDHVEFIRGADMIKDDFELPDRLVKERFNTLFTRSSHRWYIKLRQAHGNQSWTWWKTQIINKWANDAWRFIVEKAFESTKFNADKDKALPGVCQQKDRLIALYPDMSEFMIHRKILRQCRGDLEHAVKSRTT
;
A
#
# COMPACT_ATOMS: atom_id res chain seq x y z
N MET A 1 29.05 -27.88 9.34
CA MET A 1 27.65 -27.62 9.73
C MET A 1 27.54 -26.17 10.14
N GLY A 2 27.07 -25.29 9.24
CA GLY A 2 26.91 -23.87 9.54
C GLY A 2 25.70 -23.68 10.45
N LYS A 3 25.88 -22.99 11.58
CA LYS A 3 24.76 -22.49 12.37
C LYS A 3 23.91 -21.61 11.45
N ALA A 4 22.73 -22.10 11.07
CA ALA A 4 21.69 -21.21 10.56
C ALA A 4 21.47 -20.16 11.65
N LEU A 5 21.85 -18.92 11.37
CA LEU A 5 21.52 -17.79 12.23
C LEU A 5 20.00 -17.73 12.24
N LEU A 6 19.38 -18.27 13.30
CA LEU A 6 17.96 -18.09 13.57
C LEU A 6 17.74 -16.57 13.56
N LYS A 7 17.08 -16.06 12.52
CA LYS A 7 16.71 -14.64 12.44
C LYS A 7 15.87 -14.36 13.68
N LYS A 8 16.36 -13.46 14.54
CA LYS A 8 15.66 -13.10 15.77
C LYS A 8 14.34 -12.42 15.39
N GLU A 9 13.24 -12.85 15.99
CA GLU A 9 11.92 -12.24 15.73
C GLU A 9 11.96 -10.71 15.88
N PRO A 10 11.28 -9.97 14.99
CA PRO A 10 11.19 -8.52 15.08
C PRO A 10 10.46 -8.07 16.34
N LYS A 11 11.03 -7.07 17.00
CA LYS A 11 10.41 -6.33 18.10
C LYS A 11 9.19 -5.61 17.60
N VAL A 12 8.18 -5.43 18.45
CA VAL A 12 6.92 -4.76 18.09
C VAL A 12 7.12 -3.37 17.47
N LYS A 13 8.14 -2.62 17.89
CA LYS A 13 8.48 -1.30 17.35
C LYS A 13 8.96 -1.30 15.89
N GLU A 14 9.37 -2.46 15.37
CA GLU A 14 9.83 -2.64 14.00
C GLU A 14 8.67 -2.95 13.05
N TRP A 15 7.47 -3.20 13.59
CA TRP A 15 6.26 -3.40 12.81
C TRP A 15 5.62 -2.07 12.42
N PRO A 16 4.91 -2.03 11.27
CA PRO A 16 4.15 -0.85 10.92
C PRO A 16 3.04 -0.60 11.94
N GLN A 17 2.80 0.66 12.27
CA GLN A 17 1.60 1.08 13.00
C GLN A 17 0.51 1.45 12.01
N PHE A 18 -0.73 1.33 12.45
CA PHE A 18 -1.89 1.66 11.64
C PHE A 18 -2.83 2.57 12.42
N SER A 19 -3.05 3.78 11.92
CA SER A 19 -3.89 4.77 12.59
C SER A 19 -5.31 4.84 12.01
N GLY A 20 -5.46 4.35 10.79
CA GLY A 20 -6.65 4.52 9.96
C GLY A 20 -6.74 5.92 9.33
N GLU A 21 -5.66 6.69 9.35
CA GLU A 21 -5.57 8.07 8.88
C GLU A 21 -4.45 8.20 7.83
N GLY A 22 -4.72 8.92 6.75
CA GLY A 22 -3.78 9.07 5.63
C GLY A 22 -4.23 8.30 4.38
N GLU A 23 -3.71 8.72 3.23
CA GLU A 23 -4.17 8.23 1.92
C GLU A 23 -3.83 6.74 1.70
N TYR A 24 -2.69 6.27 2.22
CA TYR A 24 -2.19 4.91 1.98
C TYR A 24 -1.88 4.11 3.25
N ASP A 25 -2.31 4.58 4.43
CA ASP A 25 -2.00 3.96 5.74
C ASP A 25 -2.33 2.47 5.78
N HIS A 26 -3.47 2.08 5.19
CA HIS A 26 -3.88 0.67 5.12
C HIS A 26 -3.01 -0.16 4.18
N VAL A 27 -2.53 0.42 3.07
CA VAL A 27 -1.66 -0.25 2.10
C VAL A 27 -0.29 -0.49 2.73
N GLU A 28 0.28 0.54 3.32
CA GLU A 28 1.60 0.49 3.96
C GLU A 28 1.60 -0.47 5.14
N PHE A 29 0.56 -0.43 5.98
CA PHE A 29 0.41 -1.35 7.10
C PHE A 29 0.34 -2.81 6.65
N ILE A 30 -0.55 -3.13 5.69
CA ILE A 30 -0.72 -4.51 5.21
C ILE A 30 0.57 -5.02 4.57
N ARG A 31 1.20 -4.22 3.69
CA ARG A 31 2.44 -4.62 3.01
C ARG A 31 3.60 -4.78 3.97
N GLY A 32 3.79 -3.84 4.89
CA GLY A 32 4.86 -3.93 5.88
C GLY A 32 4.68 -5.15 6.79
N ALA A 33 3.45 -5.46 7.19
CA ALA A 33 3.16 -6.65 7.97
C ALA A 33 3.37 -7.95 7.17
N ASP A 34 2.95 -8.01 5.89
CA ASP A 34 3.19 -9.15 5.00
C ASP A 34 4.71 -9.36 4.80
N MET A 35 5.48 -8.31 4.51
CA MET A 35 6.94 -8.39 4.35
C MET A 35 7.63 -8.93 5.61
N ILE A 36 7.29 -8.39 6.79
CA ILE A 36 7.86 -8.90 8.05
C ILE A 36 7.47 -10.35 8.29
N LYS A 37 6.22 -10.71 8.01
CA LYS A 37 5.73 -12.07 8.19
C LYS A 37 6.49 -13.04 7.28
N ASP A 38 6.74 -12.65 6.03
CA ASP A 38 7.43 -13.49 5.04
C ASP A 38 8.94 -13.58 5.32
N ASP A 39 9.60 -12.46 5.62
CA ASP A 39 11.06 -12.41 5.89
C ASP A 39 11.50 -13.26 7.10
N PHE A 40 10.59 -13.44 8.05
CA PHE A 40 10.81 -14.16 9.31
C PHE A 40 9.94 -15.42 9.45
N GLU A 41 9.22 -15.82 8.39
CA GLU A 41 8.36 -17.01 8.33
C GLU A 41 7.36 -17.11 9.51
N LEU A 42 6.80 -15.98 9.92
CA LEU A 42 5.99 -15.90 11.14
C LEU A 42 4.58 -16.47 10.90
N PRO A 43 4.01 -17.22 11.86
CA PRO A 43 2.60 -17.61 11.82
C PRO A 43 1.68 -16.42 12.10
N ASP A 44 0.46 -16.44 11.55
CA ASP A 44 -0.57 -15.40 11.75
C ASP A 44 -0.81 -15.04 13.22
N ARG A 45 -0.68 -16.01 14.14
CA ARG A 45 -0.83 -15.78 15.58
C ARG A 45 0.07 -14.64 16.07
N LEU A 46 1.33 -14.59 15.62
CA LEU A 46 2.31 -13.60 16.06
C LEU A 46 1.97 -12.19 15.57
N VAL A 47 1.50 -12.07 14.34
CA VAL A 47 0.99 -10.79 13.80
C VAL A 47 -0.15 -10.28 14.69
N LYS A 48 -1.10 -11.15 15.01
CA LYS A 48 -2.32 -10.81 15.76
C LYS A 48 -2.08 -10.48 17.23
N GLU A 49 -1.11 -11.11 17.87
CA GLU A 49 -0.72 -10.79 19.25
C GLU A 49 -0.22 -9.35 19.39
N ARG A 50 0.29 -8.77 18.30
CA ARG A 50 0.82 -7.41 18.27
C ARG A 50 -0.27 -6.38 17.98
N PHE A 51 -1.46 -6.76 17.51
CA PHE A 51 -2.52 -5.83 17.08
C PHE A 51 -2.91 -4.79 18.12
N ASN A 52 -2.94 -5.16 19.40
CA ASN A 52 -3.27 -4.19 20.44
C ASN A 52 -2.29 -2.99 20.49
N THR A 53 -1.06 -3.17 20.00
CA THR A 53 -0.04 -2.13 19.89
C THR A 53 0.05 -1.54 18.48
N LEU A 54 -0.18 -2.35 17.44
CA LEU A 54 -0.06 -1.89 16.05
C LEU A 54 -1.21 -0.99 15.62
N PHE A 55 -2.43 -1.27 16.07
CA PHE A 55 -3.56 -0.39 15.83
C PHE A 55 -3.51 0.79 16.80
N THR A 56 -3.63 2.01 16.28
CA THR A 56 -3.55 3.26 17.05
C THR A 56 -4.73 4.18 16.74
N ARG A 57 -4.95 5.20 17.57
CA ARG A 57 -6.01 6.21 17.36
C ARG A 57 -7.39 5.59 17.07
N SER A 58 -8.00 5.96 15.94
CA SER A 58 -9.35 5.55 15.55
C SER A 58 -9.41 4.07 15.16
N SER A 59 -8.35 3.54 14.55
CA SER A 59 -8.27 2.12 14.14
C SER A 59 -8.23 1.17 15.34
N HIS A 60 -7.64 1.60 16.46
CA HIS A 60 -7.59 0.79 17.70
C HIS A 60 -8.98 0.51 18.27
N ARG A 61 -9.84 1.53 18.34
CA ARG A 61 -11.23 1.37 18.79
C ARG A 61 -12.03 0.45 17.86
N TRP A 62 -11.81 0.55 16.56
CA TRP A 62 -12.41 -0.34 15.57
C TRP A 62 -11.94 -1.79 15.77
N TYR A 63 -10.62 -1.99 15.94
CA TYR A 63 -10.01 -3.30 16.18
C TYR A 63 -10.62 -3.99 17.41
N ILE A 64 -10.72 -3.28 18.55
CA ILE A 64 -11.29 -3.85 19.79
C ILE A 64 -12.71 -4.35 19.56
N LYS A 65 -13.57 -3.53 18.94
CA LYS A 65 -14.97 -3.91 18.66
C LYS A 65 -15.05 -5.15 17.77
N LEU A 66 -14.26 -5.19 16.70
CA LEU A 66 -14.27 -6.28 15.75
C LEU A 66 -13.71 -7.58 16.36
N ARG A 67 -12.66 -7.47 17.19
CA ARG A 67 -12.07 -8.59 17.92
C ARG A 67 -13.03 -9.18 18.95
N GLN A 68 -13.80 -8.34 19.64
CA GLN A 68 -14.84 -8.78 20.58
C GLN A 68 -15.98 -9.53 19.87
N ALA A 69 -16.39 -9.05 18.69
CA ALA A 69 -17.51 -9.64 17.95
C ALA A 69 -17.14 -10.97 17.24
N HIS A 70 -15.92 -11.08 16.70
CA HIS A 70 -15.54 -12.20 15.82
C HIS A 70 -14.43 -13.10 16.38
N GLY A 71 -13.89 -12.78 17.55
CA GLY A 71 -12.85 -13.57 18.21
C GLY A 71 -11.54 -13.63 17.42
N ASN A 72 -10.84 -14.76 17.50
CA ASN A 72 -9.53 -14.93 16.86
C ASN A 72 -9.67 -15.36 15.40
N GLN A 73 -9.44 -14.43 14.48
CA GLN A 73 -9.54 -14.66 13.03
C GLN A 73 -8.15 -14.78 12.37
N SER A 74 -8.06 -15.23 11.11
CA SER A 74 -6.79 -15.31 10.35
C SER A 74 -6.28 -13.93 9.93
N TRP A 75 -4.99 -13.82 9.58
CA TRP A 75 -4.43 -12.57 9.05
C TRP A 75 -5.14 -12.16 7.75
N THR A 76 -5.40 -13.12 6.86
CA THR A 76 -6.19 -12.89 5.63
C THR A 76 -7.55 -12.27 5.92
N TRP A 77 -8.28 -12.76 6.92
CA TRP A 77 -9.56 -12.17 7.31
C TRP A 77 -9.40 -10.72 7.76
N TRP A 78 -8.38 -10.42 8.57
CA TRP A 78 -8.10 -9.05 9.02
C TRP A 78 -7.73 -8.12 7.85
N LYS A 79 -6.94 -8.57 6.88
CA LYS A 79 -6.67 -7.82 5.65
C LYS A 79 -7.96 -7.45 4.94
N THR A 80 -8.89 -8.40 4.78
CA THR A 80 -10.22 -8.14 4.20
C THR A 80 -10.99 -7.07 4.98
N GLN A 81 -11.01 -7.14 6.32
CA GLN A 81 -11.72 -6.15 7.12
C GLN A 81 -11.10 -4.75 7.05
N ILE A 82 -9.77 -4.66 7.00
CA ILE A 82 -9.05 -3.39 6.82
C ILE A 82 -9.40 -2.80 5.45
N ILE A 83 -9.32 -3.60 4.39
CA ILE A 83 -9.64 -3.17 3.01
C ILE A 83 -11.10 -2.71 2.93
N ASN A 84 -12.04 -3.48 3.47
CA ASN A 84 -13.46 -3.11 3.46
C ASN A 84 -13.73 -1.78 4.17
N LYS A 85 -12.97 -1.48 5.23
CA LYS A 85 -13.18 -0.26 6.02
C LYS A 85 -12.48 0.96 5.45
N TRP A 86 -11.22 0.83 5.01
CA TRP A 86 -10.36 1.96 4.62
C TRP A 86 -10.00 2.03 3.13
N ALA A 87 -10.16 0.95 2.37
CA ALA A 87 -9.98 0.91 0.92
C ALA A 87 -11.33 0.76 0.19
N ASN A 88 -12.38 1.32 0.77
CA ASN A 88 -13.75 1.27 0.26
C ASN A 88 -13.93 2.12 -1.01
N ASP A 89 -15.11 2.04 -1.63
CA ASP A 89 -15.40 2.73 -2.89
C ASP A 89 -15.23 4.25 -2.82
N ALA A 90 -15.51 4.87 -1.66
CA ALA A 90 -15.31 6.31 -1.49
C ALA A 90 -13.82 6.66 -1.53
N TRP A 91 -12.97 5.87 -0.86
CA TRP A 91 -11.51 6.03 -0.95
C TRP A 91 -11.02 5.81 -2.38
N ARG A 92 -11.46 4.72 -3.03
CA ARG A 92 -11.08 4.42 -4.42
C ARG A 92 -11.41 5.57 -5.35
N PHE A 93 -12.63 6.09 -5.28
CA PHE A 93 -13.08 7.22 -6.07
C PHE A 93 -12.20 8.47 -5.86
N ILE A 94 -11.84 8.78 -4.60
CA ILE A 94 -10.97 9.92 -4.29
C ILE A 94 -9.60 9.75 -4.94
N VAL A 95 -8.99 8.57 -4.81
CA VAL A 95 -7.65 8.29 -5.35
C VAL A 95 -7.65 8.23 -6.88
N GLU A 96 -8.68 7.63 -7.49
CA GLU A 96 -8.87 7.62 -8.94
C GLU A 96 -9.02 9.03 -9.49
N LYS A 97 -9.87 9.86 -8.88
CA LYS A 97 -10.06 11.26 -9.26
C LYS A 97 -8.77 12.07 -9.10
N ALA A 98 -8.01 11.83 -8.03
CA ALA A 98 -6.72 12.47 -7.83
C ALA A 98 -5.73 12.07 -8.95
N PHE A 99 -5.72 10.80 -9.36
CA PHE A 99 -4.92 10.34 -10.49
C PHE A 99 -5.33 11.00 -11.81
N GLU A 100 -6.63 11.01 -12.13
CA GLU A 100 -7.14 11.53 -13.40
C GLU A 100 -6.97 13.04 -13.57
N SER A 101 -7.09 13.78 -12.47
CA SER A 101 -6.94 15.24 -12.45
C SER A 101 -5.48 15.70 -12.47
N THR A 102 -4.53 14.84 -12.10
CA THR A 102 -3.11 15.19 -12.14
C THR A 102 -2.60 15.10 -13.58
N LYS A 103 -2.29 16.24 -14.18
CA LYS A 103 -1.66 16.34 -15.51
C LYS A 103 -0.23 16.83 -15.36
N PHE A 104 0.67 16.28 -16.17
CA PHE A 104 2.08 16.69 -16.18
C PHE A 104 2.36 17.63 -17.35
N ASN A 105 3.10 18.69 -17.07
CA ASN A 105 3.75 19.54 -18.05
C ASN A 105 5.25 19.24 -18.06
N ALA A 106 5.73 18.63 -19.14
CA ALA A 106 7.13 18.21 -19.28
C ALA A 106 8.14 19.37 -19.19
N ASP A 107 7.73 20.59 -19.54
CA ASP A 107 8.60 21.76 -19.57
C ASP A 107 8.65 22.51 -18.24
N LYS A 108 7.65 22.30 -17.37
CA LYS A 108 7.45 23.10 -16.14
C LYS A 108 7.54 22.29 -14.86
N ASP A 109 7.16 21.03 -14.89
CA ASP A 109 7.04 20.23 -13.67
C ASP A 109 8.35 19.48 -13.38
N LYS A 110 8.73 19.46 -12.10
CA LYS A 110 9.71 18.46 -11.64
C LYS A 110 9.05 17.09 -11.73
N ALA A 111 9.39 16.34 -12.77
CA ALA A 111 8.73 15.08 -13.09
C ALA A 111 8.74 14.06 -11.95
N LEU A 112 9.85 13.97 -11.19
CA LEU A 112 10.08 12.86 -10.28
C LEU A 112 9.06 12.75 -9.12
N PRO A 113 8.81 13.77 -8.28
CA PRO A 113 7.88 13.61 -7.15
C PRO A 113 6.44 13.32 -7.60
N GLY A 114 5.97 13.99 -8.65
CA GLY A 114 4.62 13.78 -9.15
C GLY A 114 4.44 12.40 -9.79
N VAL A 115 5.45 11.91 -10.54
CA VAL A 115 5.44 10.55 -11.11
C VAL A 115 5.46 9.49 -10.01
N CYS A 116 6.28 9.66 -8.97
CA CYS A 116 6.28 8.76 -7.81
C CYS A 116 4.89 8.71 -7.15
N GLN A 117 4.27 9.88 -6.90
CA GLN A 117 2.93 9.91 -6.32
C GLN A 117 1.87 9.23 -7.21
N GLN A 118 1.92 9.39 -8.53
CA GLN A 118 1.00 8.67 -9.43
C GLN A 118 1.26 7.16 -9.45
N LYS A 119 2.53 6.75 -9.34
CA LYS A 119 2.89 5.34 -9.20
C LYS A 119 2.29 4.76 -7.91
N ASP A 120 2.40 5.47 -6.79
CA ASP A 120 1.83 5.03 -5.51
C ASP A 120 0.31 4.89 -5.57
N ARG A 121 -0.40 5.85 -6.20
CA ARG A 121 -1.85 5.77 -6.47
C ARG A 121 -2.23 4.50 -7.21
N LEU A 122 -1.56 4.24 -8.34
CA LEU A 122 -1.88 3.09 -9.19
C LEU A 122 -1.57 1.76 -8.48
N ILE A 123 -0.46 1.70 -7.75
CA ILE A 123 -0.08 0.52 -6.96
C ILE A 123 -1.05 0.28 -5.80
N ALA A 124 -1.61 1.34 -5.21
CA ALA A 124 -2.61 1.23 -4.15
C ALA A 124 -3.98 0.77 -4.70
N LEU A 125 -4.41 1.32 -5.84
CA LEU A 125 -5.67 0.96 -6.50
C LEU A 125 -5.63 -0.44 -7.14
N TYR A 126 -4.51 -0.78 -7.75
CA TYR A 126 -4.33 -1.96 -8.59
C TYR A 126 -3.01 -2.68 -8.24
N PRO A 127 -2.96 -3.40 -7.11
CA PRO A 127 -1.73 -4.03 -6.63
C PRO A 127 -1.13 -5.06 -7.60
N ASP A 128 -1.96 -5.68 -8.45
CA ASP A 128 -1.53 -6.67 -9.43
C ASP A 128 -1.19 -6.06 -10.82
N MET A 129 -1.19 -4.72 -10.93
CA MET A 129 -0.86 -4.05 -12.19
C MET A 129 0.64 -4.14 -12.47
N SER A 130 1.00 -4.58 -13.68
CA SER A 130 2.40 -4.64 -14.10
C SER A 130 3.06 -3.26 -14.14
N GLU A 131 4.37 -3.20 -13.88
CA GLU A 131 5.13 -1.94 -13.96
C GLU A 131 4.99 -1.27 -15.32
N PHE A 132 4.98 -2.05 -16.41
CA PHE A 132 4.73 -1.54 -17.75
C PHE A 132 3.39 -0.79 -17.85
N MET A 133 2.32 -1.37 -17.29
CA MET A 133 0.99 -0.75 -17.32
C MET A 133 0.89 0.48 -16.43
N ILE A 134 1.56 0.47 -15.28
CA ILE A 134 1.71 1.64 -14.40
C ILE A 134 2.38 2.78 -15.19
N HIS A 135 3.57 2.52 -15.75
CA HIS A 135 4.31 3.52 -16.53
C HIS A 135 3.48 4.06 -17.71
N ARG A 136 2.81 3.17 -18.45
CA ARG A 136 1.93 3.55 -19.56
C ARG A 136 0.79 4.45 -19.13
N LYS A 137 0.14 4.17 -17.99
CA LYS A 137 -0.94 5.00 -17.44
C LYS A 137 -0.45 6.37 -17.00
N ILE A 138 0.73 6.44 -16.37
CA ILE A 138 1.34 7.72 -15.97
C ILE A 138 1.71 8.56 -17.21
N LEU A 139 2.32 7.95 -18.22
CA LEU A 139 2.70 8.65 -19.46
C LEU A 139 1.49 9.28 -20.17
N ARG A 140 0.33 8.62 -20.14
CA ARG A 140 -0.94 9.18 -20.66
C ARG A 140 -1.43 10.43 -19.92
N GLN A 141 -0.89 10.72 -18.73
CA GLN A 141 -1.20 11.96 -18.00
C GLN A 141 -0.33 13.15 -18.44
N CYS A 142 0.74 12.92 -19.20
CA CYS A 142 1.55 13.99 -19.80
C CYS A 142 0.81 14.58 -21.00
N ARG A 143 0.73 15.92 -21.09
CA ARG A 143 0.26 16.62 -22.30
C ARG A 143 1.45 16.98 -23.20
N GLY A 144 1.25 17.00 -24.52
CA GLY A 144 2.26 17.41 -25.51
C GLY A 144 3.06 16.25 -26.12
N ASP A 145 4.03 16.59 -26.98
CA ASP A 145 4.76 15.72 -27.94
C ASP A 145 5.48 14.49 -27.37
N LEU A 146 5.34 14.13 -26.10
CA LEU A 146 5.90 12.88 -25.55
C LEU A 146 5.24 11.62 -26.16
N GLU A 147 3.94 11.65 -26.49
CA GLU A 147 3.31 10.55 -27.24
C GLU A 147 3.89 10.40 -28.67
N HIS A 148 4.43 11.49 -29.24
CA HIS A 148 5.07 11.48 -30.56
C HIS A 148 6.59 11.21 -30.49
N ALA A 149 7.29 11.69 -29.46
CA ALA A 149 8.75 11.60 -29.31
C ALA A 149 9.26 10.22 -28.84
N VAL A 150 8.39 9.38 -28.27
CA VAL A 150 8.72 7.97 -27.95
C VAL A 150 8.61 7.09 -29.20
N LYS A 151 7.74 7.45 -30.15
CA LYS A 151 7.61 6.74 -31.44
C LYS A 151 8.70 7.09 -32.45
N SER A 152 9.40 8.21 -32.28
CA SER A 152 10.40 8.69 -33.25
C SER A 152 11.84 8.18 -33.03
N ARG A 153 12.09 7.30 -32.05
CA ARG A 153 13.43 6.74 -31.76
C ARG A 153 13.62 5.28 -32.18
N THR A 154 12.72 4.72 -32.99
CA THR A 154 12.75 3.32 -33.44
C THR A 154 13.22 3.13 -34.90
N THR A 155 13.93 4.11 -35.45
CA THR A 155 14.60 4.03 -36.77
C THR A 155 16.10 4.10 -36.61
#